data_AF-A0A317KFT1-F1
#
_entry.id   AF-A0A317KFT1-F1
#
_cell.length_a   1.000
_cell.length_b   1.000
_cell.length_c   1.000
_cell.angle_alpha   90.00
_cell.angle_beta   90.00
_cell.angle_gamma   90.00
#
_symmetry.space_group_name_H-M   'P 1'
#
loop_
_entity.id
_entity.type
_entity.pdbx_description
1 polymer ?
#
loop_
_entity_poly.entity_id
_entity_poly.type
_entity_poly.pdbx_seq_one_letter_code
_entity_poly.pdbx_strand_id
1 'polypeptide(L)'
;MADKRVEPCDVEVDELGLSLLGWQIVDVRARLTTESYRDGTHYQKVTVAGSARFLEEDWSTRFDSGDWAPNLMLSLSLRDGDAPPNFERAVMEKAEVAGKRPVRFTETSDEWETARPLTPDQLRIRLTAYDFEDVGPDFDLPAREVTPLPVELIDETSWTSVRLLPTVTAQVWHDKYGDKVRVHAEGMMAFGSAEEMLAERKARRSWGQDATVASESPFKVKGPGFVVEILDDDDFLLEKHEVDLYAKIPVNDQGRTPDRQPRWVANTSDNVEDLAGKPTRVVVRIMDGDDL
;
A
#
# COMPACT_ATOMS: atom_id res chain seq x y z
N MET A 1 7.93 28.13 27.59
CA MET A 1 8.87 27.01 27.49
C MET A 1 8.05 25.75 27.42
N ALA A 2 8.18 25.00 26.33
CA ALA A 2 7.55 23.70 26.17
C ALA A 2 8.34 22.67 27.00
N ASP A 3 7.63 21.72 27.59
CA ASP A 3 8.23 20.53 28.20
C ASP A 3 8.32 19.43 27.15
N LYS A 4 9.51 18.86 26.94
CA LYS A 4 9.78 17.91 25.86
C LYS A 4 10.09 16.54 26.43
N ARG A 5 9.27 15.56 26.07
CA ARG A 5 9.42 14.15 26.41
C ARG A 5 9.74 13.34 25.15
N VAL A 6 10.66 12.37 25.26
CA VAL A 6 11.01 11.45 24.17
C VAL A 6 10.98 10.03 24.73
N GLU A 7 10.14 9.18 24.15
CA GLU A 7 9.90 7.82 24.63
C GLU A 7 10.13 6.81 23.51
N PRO A 8 10.67 5.61 23.82
CA PRO A 8 10.80 4.55 22.83
C PRO A 8 9.43 3.98 22.41
N CYS A 9 9.31 3.59 21.15
CA CYS A 9 8.18 2.83 20.62
C CYS A 9 8.65 1.50 20.07
N ASP A 10 7.82 0.47 20.22
CA ASP A 10 8.06 -0.84 19.61
C ASP A 10 7.76 -0.79 18.10
N VAL A 11 8.58 -1.49 17.32
CA VAL A 11 8.40 -1.65 15.87
C VAL A 11 8.20 -3.13 15.57
N GLU A 12 7.05 -3.46 14.99
CA GLU A 12 6.74 -4.80 14.51
C GLU A 12 7.40 -5.01 13.13
N VAL A 13 8.31 -5.98 13.03
CA VAL A 13 8.99 -6.29 11.76
C VAL A 13 8.29 -7.48 11.11
N ASP A 14 7.73 -7.27 9.92
CA ASP A 14 7.17 -8.34 9.09
C ASP A 14 8.28 -9.09 8.35
N GLU A 15 9.00 -9.96 9.07
CA GLU A 15 10.15 -10.69 8.50
C GLU A 15 9.77 -11.53 7.28
N LEU A 16 8.56 -12.08 7.24
CA LEU A 16 8.10 -12.87 6.09
C LEU A 16 7.87 -11.98 4.87
N GLY A 17 7.12 -10.88 5.00
CA GLY A 17 6.88 -9.95 3.90
C GLY A 17 8.18 -9.35 3.35
N LEU A 18 9.12 -9.03 4.23
CA LEU A 18 10.41 -8.46 3.86
C LEU A 18 11.33 -9.48 3.17
N SER A 19 11.47 -10.69 3.72
CA SER A 19 12.35 -11.71 3.15
C SER A 19 11.91 -12.18 1.76
N LEU A 20 10.60 -12.27 1.49
CA LEU A 20 10.07 -12.57 0.16
C LEU A 20 10.43 -11.53 -0.92
N LEU A 21 10.83 -10.35 -0.48
CA LEU A 21 11.21 -9.19 -1.29
C LEU A 21 12.71 -8.86 -1.15
N GLY A 22 13.50 -9.77 -0.58
CA GLY A 22 14.95 -9.63 -0.45
C GLY A 22 15.41 -8.66 0.64
N TRP A 23 14.53 -8.24 1.55
CA TRP A 23 14.90 -7.34 2.64
C TRP A 23 15.21 -8.08 3.94
N GLN A 24 16.32 -7.69 4.56
CA GLN A 24 16.70 -8.10 5.91
C GLN A 24 16.91 -6.87 6.78
N ILE A 25 16.17 -6.76 7.89
CA ILE A 25 16.37 -5.66 8.84
C ILE A 25 17.56 -5.97 9.73
N VAL A 26 18.51 -5.02 9.79
CA VAL A 26 19.70 -5.12 10.65
C VAL A 26 19.38 -4.55 12.03
N ASP A 27 18.79 -3.35 12.04
CA ASP A 27 18.34 -2.67 13.24
C ASP A 27 17.19 -1.70 12.90
N VAL A 28 16.25 -1.53 13.83
CA VAL A 28 15.20 -0.53 13.72
C VAL A 28 14.81 -0.04 15.11
N ARG A 29 14.56 1.26 15.23
CA ARG A 29 14.13 1.91 16.47
C ARG A 29 13.12 2.98 16.15
N ALA A 30 12.09 3.11 16.98
CA ALA A 30 11.15 4.21 16.91
C ALA A 30 11.12 5.00 18.21
N ARG A 31 10.77 6.29 18.10
CA ARG A 31 10.58 7.19 19.24
C ARG A 31 9.36 8.06 19.02
N LEU A 32 8.56 8.21 20.07
CA LEU A 32 7.52 9.22 20.18
C LEU A 32 8.11 10.45 20.88
N THR A 33 8.08 11.60 20.20
CA THR A 33 8.40 12.89 20.81
C THR A 33 7.10 13.59 21.16
N THR A 34 7.03 14.19 22.36
CA THR A 34 5.90 15.00 22.82
C THR A 34 6.40 16.33 23.37
N GLU A 35 5.94 17.43 22.80
CA GLU A 35 6.18 18.79 23.26
C GLU A 35 4.90 19.35 23.85
N SER A 36 4.90 19.63 25.15
CA SER A 36 3.73 20.07 25.91
C SER A 36 3.83 21.55 26.26
N TYR A 37 2.78 22.31 25.95
CA TYR A 37 2.70 23.74 26.18
C TYR A 37 1.78 24.06 27.37
N ARG A 38 1.94 25.26 27.93
CA ARG A 38 1.26 25.67 29.19
C ARG A 38 -0.26 25.82 29.03
N ASP A 39 -0.72 26.01 27.81
CA ASP A 39 -2.13 26.10 27.43
C ASP A 39 -2.81 24.73 27.32
N GLY A 40 -2.07 23.62 27.52
CA GLY A 40 -2.59 22.26 27.39
C GLY A 40 -2.52 21.70 25.96
N THR A 41 -1.91 22.45 25.03
CA THR A 41 -1.65 21.96 23.67
C THR A 41 -0.41 21.05 23.69
N HIS A 42 -0.51 19.90 23.02
CA HIS A 42 0.61 18.99 22.83
C HIS A 42 0.88 18.83 21.34
N TYR A 43 2.16 18.86 20.97
CA TYR A 43 2.63 18.49 19.64
C TYR A 43 3.41 17.19 19.74
N GLN A 44 3.05 16.21 18.91
CA GLN A 44 3.72 14.92 18.91
C GLN A 44 4.23 14.58 17.51
N LYS A 45 5.19 13.65 17.45
CA LYS A 45 5.66 13.02 16.20
C LYS A 45 6.36 11.70 16.48
N VAL A 46 6.28 10.79 15.53
CA VAL A 46 6.96 9.51 15.55
C VAL A 46 8.15 9.59 14.61
N THR A 47 9.34 9.27 15.12
CA THR A 47 10.53 9.10 14.28
C THR A 47 10.96 7.65 14.31
N VAL A 48 11.12 7.05 13.14
CA VAL A 48 11.63 5.69 12.95
C VAL A 48 12.96 5.77 12.23
N ALA A 49 13.98 5.12 12.77
CA ALA A 49 15.30 5.05 12.15
C ALA A 49 15.83 3.63 12.21
N GLY A 50 16.56 3.22 11.18
CA GLY A 50 17.11 1.88 11.12
C GLY A 50 18.08 1.67 9.97
N SER A 51 18.51 0.42 9.84
CA SER A 51 19.30 -0.04 8.71
C SER A 51 18.72 -1.36 8.19
N ALA A 52 18.66 -1.49 6.87
CA ALA A 52 18.24 -2.71 6.18
C ALA A 52 19.27 -3.13 5.14
N ARG A 53 19.36 -4.43 4.86
CA ARG A 53 20.18 -4.99 3.79
C ARG A 53 19.27 -5.59 2.74
N PHE A 54 19.57 -5.29 1.48
CA PHE A 54 18.93 -5.91 0.34
C PHE A 54 19.78 -7.09 -0.16
N LEU A 55 19.14 -8.23 -0.37
CA LEU A 55 19.70 -9.48 -0.87
C LEU A 55 18.97 -9.81 -2.16
N GLU A 56 19.57 -9.45 -3.30
CA GLU A 56 18.93 -9.61 -4.61
C GLU A 56 18.66 -11.08 -4.94
N GLU A 57 19.49 -11.99 -4.42
CA GLU A 57 19.33 -13.43 -4.54
C GLU A 57 18.04 -13.97 -3.87
N ASP A 58 17.56 -13.28 -2.84
CA ASP A 58 16.35 -13.66 -2.09
C ASP A 58 15.09 -13.05 -2.74
N TRP A 59 15.24 -12.02 -3.58
CA TRP A 59 14.17 -11.45 -4.41
C TRP A 59 13.95 -12.27 -5.69
N SER A 60 13.58 -13.55 -5.48
CA SER A 60 13.51 -14.58 -6.51
C SER A 60 12.43 -14.37 -7.57
N THR A 61 11.39 -13.58 -7.27
CA THR A 61 10.30 -13.27 -8.21
C THR A 61 10.09 -11.77 -8.30
N ARG A 62 10.14 -11.23 -9.53
CA ARG A 62 9.85 -9.83 -9.83
C ARG A 62 8.55 -9.72 -10.60
N PHE A 63 7.56 -9.08 -10.00
CA PHE A 63 6.25 -8.85 -10.63
C PHE A 63 6.16 -7.50 -11.35
N ASP A 64 7.27 -6.78 -11.42
CA ASP A 64 7.41 -5.52 -12.14
C ASP A 64 8.59 -5.62 -13.14
N SER A 65 9.01 -4.48 -13.67
CA SER A 65 10.20 -4.39 -14.55
C SER A 65 11.17 -3.31 -14.11
N GLY A 66 11.05 -2.83 -12.87
CA GLY A 66 11.90 -1.78 -12.32
C GLY A 66 13.33 -2.24 -12.04
N ASP A 67 14.26 -1.28 -12.02
CA ASP A 67 15.62 -1.44 -11.46
C ASP A 67 15.69 -1.07 -9.97
N TRP A 68 14.54 -0.72 -9.38
CA TRP A 68 14.41 -0.36 -7.97
C TRP A 68 14.21 -1.61 -7.12
N ALA A 69 14.77 -1.59 -5.90
CA ALA A 69 14.38 -2.57 -4.91
C ALA A 69 12.92 -2.29 -4.48
N PRO A 70 12.15 -3.31 -4.05
CA PRO A 70 10.84 -3.10 -3.45
C PRO A 70 10.94 -2.07 -2.32
N ASN A 71 9.99 -1.15 -2.21
CA ASN A 71 10.06 -0.12 -1.19
C ASN A 71 9.91 -0.74 0.22
N LEU A 72 10.76 -0.32 1.16
CA LEU A 72 10.50 -0.61 2.57
C LEU A 72 9.39 0.32 3.04
N MET A 73 8.31 -0.27 3.53
CA MET A 73 7.11 0.44 3.95
C MET A 73 7.03 0.48 5.46
N LEU A 74 6.95 1.68 6.02
CA LEU A 74 6.48 1.89 7.38
C LEU A 74 4.96 2.02 7.35
N SER A 75 4.32 1.45 8.36
CA SER A 75 2.91 1.67 8.63
C SER A 75 2.73 2.14 10.07
N LEU A 76 1.87 3.14 10.25
CA LEU A 76 1.52 3.72 11.55
C LEU A 76 0.01 3.59 11.75
N SER A 77 -0.41 2.93 12.83
CA SER A 77 -1.81 2.73 13.22
C SER A 77 -1.98 2.94 14.74
N LEU A 78 -3.23 3.11 15.19
CA LEU A 78 -3.57 2.99 16.61
C LEU A 78 -3.84 1.51 16.92
N ARG A 79 -3.38 1.01 18.08
CA ARG A 79 -3.59 -0.41 18.43
C ARG A 79 -5.05 -0.80 18.58
N ASP A 80 -5.84 0.10 19.15
CA ASP A 80 -7.27 -0.10 19.44
C ASP A 80 -8.17 0.73 18.51
N GLY A 81 -7.64 1.18 17.38
CA GLY A 81 -8.38 2.00 16.42
C GLY A 81 -8.87 1.19 15.22
N ASP A 82 -10.03 1.57 14.69
CA ASP A 82 -10.61 0.95 13.49
C ASP A 82 -10.08 1.57 12.18
N ALA A 83 -9.28 2.64 12.29
CA ALA A 83 -8.73 3.32 11.13
C ALA A 83 -7.61 2.50 10.45
N PRO A 84 -7.57 2.43 9.12
CA PRO A 84 -6.48 1.77 8.41
C PRO A 84 -5.17 2.53 8.66
N PRO A 85 -4.03 1.84 8.54
CA PRO A 85 -2.73 2.46 8.78
C PRO A 85 -2.41 3.57 7.77
N ASN A 86 -1.65 4.55 8.23
CA ASN A 86 -0.84 5.43 7.39
C ASN A 86 0.41 4.71 6.94
N PHE A 87 0.91 5.06 5.76
CA PHE A 87 2.07 4.42 5.15
C PHE A 87 3.12 5.45 4.76
N GLU A 88 4.38 5.04 4.82
CA GLU A 88 5.51 5.84 4.36
C GLU A 88 6.55 4.94 3.69
N ARG A 89 7.21 5.44 2.64
CA ARG A 89 8.29 4.74 1.95
C ARG A 89 9.61 5.05 2.64
N ALA A 90 10.00 4.21 3.59
CA ALA A 90 11.23 4.37 4.36
C ALA A 90 12.51 4.18 3.53
N VAL A 91 12.47 3.35 2.48
CA VAL A 91 13.59 3.19 1.55
C VAL A 91 13.07 3.11 0.14
N MET A 92 13.57 4.02 -0.70
CA MET A 92 13.42 4.01 -2.15
C MET A 92 14.82 4.09 -2.76
N GLU A 93 15.38 2.94 -3.15
CA GLU A 93 16.75 2.84 -3.62
C GLU A 93 16.85 1.84 -4.78
N LYS A 94 17.80 2.07 -5.69
CA LYS A 94 18.05 1.11 -6.78
C LYS A 94 18.54 -0.22 -6.22
N ALA A 95 18.07 -1.33 -6.78
CA ALA A 95 18.46 -2.69 -6.35
C ALA A 95 19.99 -2.87 -6.37
N GLU A 96 20.66 -2.37 -7.41
CA GLU A 96 22.12 -2.41 -7.55
C GLU A 96 22.85 -1.67 -6.41
N VAL A 97 22.28 -0.56 -5.92
CA VAL A 97 22.88 0.24 -4.84
C VAL A 97 22.58 -0.40 -3.49
N ALA A 98 21.34 -0.82 -3.27
CA ALA A 98 20.90 -1.47 -2.04
C ALA A 98 21.62 -2.82 -1.80
N GLY A 99 21.95 -3.56 -2.86
CA GLY A 99 22.68 -4.84 -2.78
C GLY A 99 24.15 -4.71 -2.38
N LYS A 100 24.76 -3.51 -2.54
CA LYS A 100 26.19 -3.29 -2.25
C LYS A 100 26.48 -3.03 -0.77
N ARG A 101 25.51 -2.50 -0.02
CA ARG A 101 25.70 -2.07 1.37
C ARG A 101 24.37 -1.95 2.11
N PRO A 102 24.36 -2.05 3.45
CA PRO A 102 23.18 -1.70 4.22
C PRO A 102 22.72 -0.26 3.93
N VAL A 103 21.43 -0.10 3.70
CA VAL A 103 20.75 1.19 3.53
C VAL A 103 20.27 1.66 4.88
N ARG A 104 20.61 2.90 5.23
CA ARG A 104 20.11 3.56 6.44
C ARG A 104 18.92 4.43 6.07
N PHE A 105 17.91 4.45 6.91
CA PHE A 105 16.72 5.26 6.74
C PHE A 105 16.36 5.99 8.03
N THR A 106 15.66 7.10 7.89
CA THR A 106 15.07 7.83 9.01
C THR A 106 13.85 8.57 8.50
N GLU A 107 12.68 8.11 8.93
CA GLU A 107 11.42 8.75 8.62
C GLU A 107 10.84 9.39 9.87
N THR A 108 10.23 10.55 9.71
CA THR A 108 9.55 11.27 10.79
C THR A 108 8.16 11.63 10.31
N SER A 109 7.17 11.27 11.11
CA SER A 109 5.78 11.63 10.83
C SER A 109 5.63 13.13 10.79
N ASP A 110 4.54 13.59 10.18
CA ASP A 110 4.08 14.95 10.40
C ASP A 110 3.83 15.20 11.89
N GLU A 111 3.90 16.48 12.26
CA GLU A 111 3.70 16.92 13.62
C GLU A 111 2.22 17.10 13.90
N TRP A 112 1.70 16.39 14.90
CA TRP A 112 0.29 16.34 15.22
C TRP A 112 -0.01 17.14 16.47
N GLU A 113 -0.99 18.04 16.36
CA GLU A 113 -1.51 18.77 17.50
C GLU A 113 -2.61 17.96 18.19
N THR A 114 -2.51 17.77 19.51
CA THR A 114 -3.49 17.01 20.27
C THR A 114 -3.71 17.58 21.66
N ALA A 115 -4.97 17.57 22.11
CA ALA A 115 -5.33 17.91 23.49
C ALA A 115 -5.09 16.75 24.47
N ARG A 116 -4.95 15.52 23.96
CA ARG A 116 -4.73 14.31 24.76
C ARG A 116 -3.58 13.55 24.12
N PRO A 117 -2.34 13.66 24.58
CA PRO A 117 -1.21 13.03 23.91
C PRO A 117 -1.34 11.50 23.93
N LEU A 118 -0.95 10.81 22.86
CA LEU A 118 -0.84 9.35 22.89
C LEU A 118 0.39 8.93 23.68
N THR A 119 0.35 7.70 24.19
CA THR A 119 1.49 6.99 24.73
C THR A 119 2.06 5.99 23.71
N PRO A 120 3.33 5.57 23.84
CA PRO A 120 3.94 4.61 22.91
C PRO A 120 3.18 3.30 22.73
N ASP A 121 2.54 2.79 23.79
CA ASP A 121 1.77 1.55 23.78
C ASP A 121 0.45 1.66 23.01
N GLN A 122 -0.06 2.86 22.77
CA GLN A 122 -1.26 3.07 21.94
C GLN A 122 -0.94 3.05 20.44
N LEU A 123 0.34 3.12 20.08
CA LEU A 123 0.80 3.15 18.71
C LEU A 123 1.20 1.75 18.25
N ARG A 124 0.87 1.46 17.00
CA ARG A 124 1.37 0.30 16.26
C ARG A 124 2.18 0.79 15.07
N ILE A 125 3.48 0.54 15.14
CA ILE A 125 4.41 0.83 14.05
C ILE A 125 4.84 -0.51 13.47
N ARG A 126 4.66 -0.70 12.17
CA ARG A 126 5.09 -1.93 11.48
C ARG A 126 5.96 -1.59 10.28
N LEU A 127 7.05 -2.33 10.12
CA LEU A 127 7.92 -2.30 8.95
C LEU A 127 7.67 -3.53 8.09
N THR A 128 7.33 -3.33 6.82
CA THR A 128 6.97 -4.38 5.86
C THR A 128 7.37 -3.96 4.44
N ALA A 129 7.01 -4.74 3.43
CA ALA A 129 7.12 -4.40 2.03
C ALA A 129 6.00 -5.11 1.24
N TYR A 130 5.65 -4.55 0.08
CA TYR A 130 4.66 -5.09 -0.84
C TYR A 130 5.28 -5.27 -2.22
N ASP A 131 4.70 -6.13 -3.05
CA ASP A 131 5.12 -6.26 -4.45
C ASP A 131 4.62 -5.08 -5.28
N PHE A 132 3.48 -4.52 -4.90
CA PHE A 132 2.89 -3.33 -5.51
C PHE A 132 2.35 -2.39 -4.44
N GLU A 133 2.58 -1.10 -4.60
CA GLU A 133 2.07 -0.09 -3.69
C GLU A 133 1.67 1.18 -4.43
N ASP A 134 0.43 1.63 -4.17
CA ASP A 134 -0.05 2.95 -4.58
C ASP A 134 -0.59 3.70 -3.37
N VAL A 135 0.34 4.16 -2.53
CA VAL A 135 0.03 4.90 -1.31
C VAL A 135 0.63 6.30 -1.39
N GLY A 136 -0.16 7.28 -0.96
CA GLY A 136 0.29 8.67 -0.83
C GLY A 136 1.37 8.86 0.24
N PRO A 137 2.11 9.98 0.21
CA PRO A 137 3.26 10.26 1.08
C PRO A 137 2.88 10.75 2.50
N ASP A 138 1.70 10.36 2.99
CA ASP A 138 1.16 10.90 4.23
C ASP A 138 1.56 10.01 5.40
N PHE A 139 2.77 10.22 5.94
CA PHE A 139 3.19 9.62 7.21
C PHE A 139 2.54 10.32 8.40
N ASP A 140 1.21 10.41 8.37
CA ASP A 140 0.40 11.06 9.39
C ASP A 140 0.09 10.13 10.56
N LEU A 141 -0.38 10.70 11.67
CA LEU A 141 -1.04 9.91 12.70
C LEU A 141 -2.44 9.48 12.18
N PRO A 142 -2.86 8.22 12.36
CA PRO A 142 -4.23 7.81 12.08
C PRO A 142 -5.24 8.64 12.87
N ALA A 143 -6.36 8.97 12.22
CA ALA A 143 -7.46 9.65 12.87
C ALA A 143 -7.99 8.84 14.06
N ARG A 144 -8.24 9.53 15.18
CA ARG A 144 -8.84 8.94 16.38
C ARG A 144 -10.33 8.71 16.24
N GLU A 145 -10.99 9.59 15.50
CA GLU A 145 -12.41 9.57 15.27
C GLU A 145 -12.64 9.38 13.78
N VAL A 146 -13.36 8.32 13.45
CA VAL A 146 -13.63 7.93 12.07
C VAL A 146 -15.08 7.52 11.94
N THR A 147 -15.69 7.86 10.82
CA THR A 147 -17.02 7.41 10.45
C THR A 147 -16.89 6.40 9.29
N PRO A 148 -17.17 5.11 9.50
CA PRO A 148 -17.12 4.12 8.42
C PRO A 148 -18.08 4.47 7.29
N LEU A 149 -17.61 4.29 6.05
CA LEU A 149 -18.43 4.37 4.85
C LEU A 149 -18.68 2.95 4.31
N PRO A 150 -19.91 2.59 3.94
CA PRO A 150 -20.18 1.36 3.21
C PRO A 150 -19.35 1.28 1.94
N VAL A 151 -18.79 0.10 1.69
CA VAL A 151 -18.04 -0.22 0.47
C VAL A 151 -18.81 -1.26 -0.33
N GLU A 152 -19.06 -0.95 -1.60
CA GLU A 152 -19.55 -1.90 -2.60
C GLU A 152 -18.39 -2.30 -3.50
N LEU A 153 -18.09 -3.60 -3.58
CA LEU A 153 -17.04 -4.13 -4.47
C LEU A 153 -17.70 -4.76 -5.69
N ILE A 154 -17.32 -4.29 -6.88
CA ILE A 154 -17.81 -4.80 -8.16
C ILE A 154 -16.61 -5.31 -8.95
N ASP A 155 -16.65 -6.56 -9.39
CA ASP A 155 -15.64 -7.14 -10.27
C ASP A 155 -16.14 -7.08 -11.72
N GLU A 156 -15.54 -6.20 -12.52
CA GLU A 156 -15.84 -6.01 -13.94
C GLU A 156 -14.73 -6.59 -14.84
N THR A 157 -13.80 -7.36 -14.26
CA THR A 157 -12.73 -7.99 -15.03
C THR A 157 -13.30 -9.00 -16.02
N SER A 158 -12.77 -8.96 -17.25
CA SER A 158 -12.98 -10.03 -18.21
C SER A 158 -11.87 -11.07 -18.12
N TRP A 159 -10.73 -10.74 -17.50
CA TRP A 159 -9.60 -11.64 -17.30
C TRP A 159 -9.79 -12.45 -16.04
N THR A 160 -9.85 -13.76 -16.22
CA THR A 160 -10.03 -14.72 -15.14
C THR A 160 -8.71 -15.37 -14.71
N SER A 161 -7.65 -15.25 -15.52
CA SER A 161 -6.33 -15.83 -15.24
C SER A 161 -5.49 -15.00 -14.28
N VAL A 162 -5.83 -13.73 -14.03
CA VAL A 162 -5.19 -12.88 -13.02
C VAL A 162 -6.27 -12.06 -12.32
N ARG A 163 -6.38 -12.15 -11.00
CA ARG A 163 -7.46 -11.55 -10.21
C ARG A 163 -6.94 -10.87 -8.95
N LEU A 164 -7.55 -9.75 -8.57
CA LEU A 164 -7.34 -9.17 -7.25
C LEU A 164 -8.19 -9.90 -6.22
N LEU A 165 -7.63 -10.11 -5.04
CA LEU A 165 -8.34 -10.57 -3.85
C LEU A 165 -8.28 -9.45 -2.80
N PRO A 166 -9.07 -8.36 -2.97
CA PRO A 166 -8.97 -7.18 -2.14
C PRO A 166 -9.72 -7.34 -0.81
N THR A 167 -9.17 -6.72 0.23
CA THR A 167 -9.91 -6.23 1.40
C THR A 167 -9.93 -4.71 1.29
N VAL A 168 -11.13 -4.12 1.35
CA VAL A 168 -11.31 -2.67 1.19
C VAL A 168 -12.04 -2.12 2.41
N THR A 169 -11.54 -1.00 2.93
CA THR A 169 -12.22 -0.19 3.94
C THR A 169 -12.30 1.25 3.47
N ALA A 170 -13.40 1.92 3.79
CA ALA A 170 -13.59 3.33 3.52
C ALA A 170 -14.16 4.03 4.74
N GLN A 171 -13.76 5.27 4.96
CA GLN A 171 -14.15 6.04 6.13
C GLN A 171 -13.86 7.53 5.97
N VAL A 172 -14.65 8.34 6.66
CA VAL A 172 -14.34 9.75 6.89
C VAL A 172 -13.46 9.85 8.15
N TRP A 173 -12.31 10.47 8.00
CA TRP A 173 -11.36 10.79 9.05
C TRP A 173 -11.66 12.20 9.55
N HIS A 174 -11.90 12.33 10.85
CA HIS A 174 -12.16 13.62 11.45
C HIS A 174 -10.87 14.19 12.05
N ASP A 175 -10.31 15.20 11.40
CA ASP A 175 -9.12 15.92 11.87
C ASP A 175 -9.44 17.39 12.13
N LYS A 176 -8.65 18.01 13.00
CA LYS A 176 -8.77 19.43 13.36
C LYS A 176 -8.64 20.34 12.13
N TYR A 177 -7.85 19.93 11.14
CA TYR A 177 -7.60 20.72 9.93
C TYR A 177 -8.62 20.49 8.81
N GLY A 178 -9.52 19.51 8.97
CA GLY A 178 -10.52 19.17 7.98
C GLY A 178 -10.84 17.69 7.98
N ASP A 179 -12.05 17.34 7.56
CA ASP A 179 -12.42 15.95 7.36
C ASP A 179 -11.80 15.43 6.05
N LYS A 180 -11.27 14.21 6.06
CA LYS A 180 -10.78 13.53 4.85
C LYS A 180 -11.57 12.25 4.61
N VAL A 181 -12.02 12.00 3.39
CA VAL A 181 -12.46 10.65 3.00
C VAL A 181 -11.24 9.84 2.62
N ARG A 182 -11.12 8.63 3.16
CA ARG A 182 -10.02 7.72 2.87
C ARG A 182 -10.54 6.36 2.48
N VAL A 183 -9.97 5.81 1.41
CA VAL A 183 -10.22 4.44 0.95
C VAL A 183 -8.90 3.69 1.01
N HIS A 184 -8.87 2.62 1.79
CA HIS A 184 -7.74 1.71 1.92
C HIS A 184 -8.10 0.38 1.26
N ALA A 185 -7.24 -0.08 0.36
CA ALA A 185 -7.38 -1.37 -0.29
C ALA A 185 -6.06 -2.14 -0.19
N GLU A 186 -6.09 -3.38 0.28
CA GLU A 186 -4.93 -4.25 0.31
C GLU A 186 -5.32 -5.68 -0.04
N GLY A 187 -4.35 -6.49 -0.44
CA GLY A 187 -4.63 -7.90 -0.69
C GLY A 187 -3.52 -8.65 -1.39
N MET A 188 -3.93 -9.71 -2.07
CA MET A 188 -3.08 -10.53 -2.92
C MET A 188 -3.60 -10.54 -4.35
N MET A 189 -2.74 -10.87 -5.30
CA MET A 189 -3.15 -11.18 -6.67
C MET A 189 -3.09 -12.69 -6.89
N ALA A 190 -4.23 -13.29 -7.21
CA ALA A 190 -4.26 -14.68 -7.64
C ALA A 190 -4.02 -14.76 -9.16
N PHE A 191 -3.35 -15.81 -9.60
CA PHE A 191 -3.21 -16.10 -11.02
C PHE A 191 -3.25 -17.60 -11.30
N GLY A 192 -3.70 -17.93 -12.52
CA GLY A 192 -3.79 -19.28 -13.03
C GLY A 192 -2.46 -19.80 -13.58
N SER A 193 -2.55 -20.89 -14.31
CA SER A 193 -1.45 -21.51 -15.05
C SER A 193 -0.93 -20.63 -16.20
N ALA A 194 0.25 -20.97 -16.72
CA ALA A 194 0.81 -20.31 -17.89
C ALA A 194 -0.08 -20.49 -19.13
N GLU A 195 -0.75 -21.63 -19.25
CA GLU A 195 -1.70 -21.95 -20.30
C GLU A 195 -2.94 -21.05 -20.25
N GLU A 196 -3.53 -20.86 -19.06
CA GLU A 196 -4.68 -19.97 -18.86
C GLU A 196 -4.32 -18.52 -19.19
N MET A 197 -3.19 -18.04 -18.65
CA MET A 197 -2.67 -16.71 -18.95
C MET A 197 -2.38 -16.48 -20.44
N LEU A 198 -1.80 -17.48 -21.13
CA LEU A 198 -1.56 -17.40 -22.57
C LEU A 198 -2.87 -17.43 -23.37
N ALA A 199 -3.85 -18.25 -22.96
CA ALA A 199 -5.13 -18.36 -23.64
C ALA A 199 -5.89 -17.03 -23.62
N GLU A 200 -5.94 -16.35 -22.48
CA GLU A 200 -6.56 -15.02 -22.37
C GLU A 200 -5.82 -13.97 -23.20
N ARG A 201 -4.48 -13.96 -23.13
CA ARG A 201 -3.64 -13.06 -23.96
C ARG A 201 -3.87 -13.27 -25.46
N LYS A 202 -4.10 -14.51 -25.90
CA LYS A 202 -4.39 -14.83 -27.31
C LYS A 202 -5.79 -14.41 -27.73
N ALA A 203 -6.80 -14.59 -26.88
CA ALA A 203 -8.18 -14.24 -27.19
C ALA A 203 -8.32 -12.77 -27.59
N ARG A 204 -7.44 -11.90 -27.08
CA ARG A 204 -7.39 -10.46 -27.43
C ARG A 204 -6.47 -10.11 -28.60
N ARG A 205 -5.64 -11.04 -29.09
CA ARG A 205 -4.76 -10.80 -30.24
C ARG A 205 -5.44 -11.22 -31.54
N SER A 206 -5.32 -10.38 -32.57
CA SER A 206 -5.78 -10.70 -33.92
C SER A 206 -4.87 -11.71 -34.66
N TRP A 207 -3.76 -12.14 -34.06
CA TRP A 207 -2.78 -13.06 -34.64
C TRP A 207 -2.25 -14.07 -33.60
N GLY A 208 -1.56 -15.13 -34.05
CA GLY A 208 -0.85 -16.05 -33.14
C GLY A 208 -1.74 -17.03 -32.38
N GLN A 209 -2.88 -17.45 -32.96
CA GLN A 209 -3.80 -18.39 -32.30
C GLN A 209 -3.16 -19.74 -31.97
N ASP A 210 -2.17 -20.17 -32.76
CA ASP A 210 -1.44 -21.44 -32.57
C ASP A 210 -0.26 -21.36 -31.59
N ALA A 211 -0.01 -20.20 -30.97
CA ALA A 211 1.12 -20.06 -30.04
C ALA A 211 1.04 -21.05 -28.86
N THR A 212 2.15 -21.54 -28.36
CA THR A 212 2.18 -22.39 -27.16
C THR A 212 2.95 -21.70 -26.07
N VAL A 213 2.80 -22.15 -24.82
CA VAL A 213 3.63 -21.64 -23.71
C VAL A 213 5.11 -21.79 -24.08
N ALA A 214 5.50 -22.94 -24.65
CA ALA A 214 6.87 -23.20 -25.09
C ALA A 214 7.38 -22.23 -26.18
N SER A 215 6.51 -21.71 -27.06
CA SER A 215 6.92 -20.79 -28.13
C SER A 215 6.89 -19.31 -27.73
N GLU A 216 6.08 -18.93 -26.74
CA GLU A 216 5.91 -17.54 -26.30
C GLU A 216 6.68 -17.20 -25.03
N SER A 217 7.22 -18.20 -24.33
CA SER A 217 8.00 -17.99 -23.12
C SER A 217 9.36 -17.34 -23.42
N PRO A 218 9.82 -16.37 -22.62
CA PRO A 218 9.12 -15.76 -21.49
C PRO A 218 8.09 -14.71 -21.92
N PHE A 219 7.02 -14.54 -21.15
CA PHE A 219 6.06 -13.45 -21.34
C PHE A 219 5.54 -12.90 -20.01
N LYS A 220 4.78 -11.79 -20.06
CA LYS A 220 4.11 -11.20 -18.90
C LYS A 220 2.65 -10.90 -19.23
N VAL A 221 1.79 -11.00 -18.22
CA VAL A 221 0.37 -10.60 -18.29
C VAL A 221 0.14 -9.44 -17.33
N LYS A 222 -0.53 -8.38 -17.80
CA LYS A 222 -0.88 -7.22 -16.95
C LYS A 222 -1.89 -7.67 -15.88
N GLY A 223 -1.70 -7.26 -14.64
CA GLY A 223 -2.70 -7.48 -13.60
C GLY A 223 -3.88 -6.52 -13.71
N PRO A 224 -5.00 -6.81 -13.05
CA PRO A 224 -6.08 -5.82 -12.88
C PRO A 224 -5.61 -4.67 -11.99
N GLY A 225 -6.29 -3.54 -12.13
CA GLY A 225 -6.31 -2.48 -11.12
C GLY A 225 -7.75 -2.20 -10.72
N PHE A 226 -8.05 -1.01 -10.23
CA PHE A 226 -9.41 -0.67 -9.84
C PHE A 226 -9.69 0.83 -9.89
N VAL A 227 -10.98 1.15 -9.98
CA VAL A 227 -11.52 2.50 -9.85
C VAL A 227 -12.19 2.64 -8.49
N VAL A 228 -11.93 3.75 -7.81
CA VAL A 228 -12.63 4.15 -6.59
C VAL A 228 -13.59 5.28 -6.91
N GLU A 229 -14.88 5.07 -6.69
CA GLU A 229 -15.95 6.06 -6.85
C GLU A 229 -16.46 6.46 -5.47
N ILE A 230 -16.41 7.75 -5.14
CA ILE A 230 -16.94 8.30 -3.88
C ILE A 230 -18.29 8.94 -4.20
N LEU A 231 -19.35 8.53 -3.50
CA LEU A 231 -20.72 8.91 -3.81
C LEU A 231 -21.42 9.55 -2.60
N ASP A 232 -22.42 10.40 -2.86
CA ASP A 232 -23.36 10.91 -1.85
C ASP A 232 -24.62 10.02 -1.72
N ASP A 233 -25.60 10.46 -0.92
CA ASP A 233 -26.84 9.73 -0.65
C ASP A 233 -27.81 9.63 -1.83
N ASP A 234 -27.66 10.47 -2.85
CA ASP A 234 -28.45 10.46 -4.08
C ASP A 234 -27.74 9.72 -5.25
N ASP A 235 -26.67 8.96 -4.94
CA ASP A 235 -25.80 8.29 -5.91
C ASP A 235 -25.06 9.25 -6.87
N PHE A 236 -24.90 10.52 -6.48
CA PHE A 236 -24.11 11.46 -7.26
C PHE A 236 -22.61 11.21 -7.05
N LEU A 237 -21.86 11.16 -8.16
CA LEU A 237 -20.42 10.96 -8.15
C LEU A 237 -19.71 12.23 -7.66
N LEU A 238 -19.09 12.14 -6.49
CA LEU A 238 -18.33 13.22 -5.88
C LEU A 238 -16.90 13.25 -6.40
N GLU A 239 -16.25 12.09 -6.49
CA GLU A 239 -14.86 11.95 -6.91
C GLU A 239 -14.59 10.56 -7.51
N LYS A 240 -13.61 10.48 -8.42
CA LYS A 240 -13.19 9.23 -9.06
C LYS A 240 -11.66 9.14 -9.12
N HIS A 241 -11.12 8.04 -8.58
CA HIS A 241 -9.70 7.71 -8.67
C HIS A 241 -9.47 6.43 -9.47
N GLU A 242 -8.48 6.45 -10.35
CA GLU A 242 -7.98 5.26 -11.06
C GLU A 242 -6.68 4.80 -10.41
N VAL A 243 -6.65 3.54 -9.97
CA VAL A 243 -5.49 2.93 -9.31
C VAL A 243 -4.94 1.82 -10.20
N ASP A 244 -3.83 2.11 -10.89
CA ASP A 244 -3.04 1.10 -11.62
C ASP A 244 -1.92 0.59 -10.70
N LEU A 245 -1.98 -0.69 -10.33
CA LEU A 245 -0.94 -1.35 -9.54
C LEU A 245 0.33 -1.65 -10.36
N TYR A 246 0.30 -1.37 -11.67
CA TYR A 246 1.37 -1.65 -12.65
C TYR A 246 1.83 -3.12 -12.67
N ALA A 247 0.96 -4.01 -12.20
CA ALA A 247 1.28 -5.40 -11.99
C ALA A 247 1.55 -6.13 -13.30
N LYS A 248 2.62 -6.93 -13.34
CA LYS A 248 2.97 -7.76 -14.50
C LYS A 248 3.37 -9.15 -14.04
N ILE A 249 2.43 -10.09 -14.08
CA ILE A 249 2.66 -11.48 -13.69
C ILE A 249 3.57 -12.16 -14.74
N PRO A 250 4.79 -12.60 -14.38
CA PRO A 250 5.72 -13.16 -15.34
C PRO A 250 5.51 -14.67 -15.52
N VAL A 251 5.64 -15.14 -16.75
CA VAL A 251 5.91 -16.54 -17.10
C VAL A 251 7.36 -16.62 -17.56
N ASN A 252 8.14 -17.47 -16.90
CA ASN A 252 9.58 -17.57 -17.16
C ASN A 252 9.89 -18.31 -18.48
N ASP A 253 11.16 -18.40 -18.83
CA ASP A 253 11.67 -19.09 -20.03
C ASP A 253 11.34 -20.59 -20.07
N GLN A 254 11.04 -21.20 -18.93
CA GLN A 254 10.60 -22.60 -18.80
C GLN A 254 9.08 -22.74 -18.85
N GLY A 255 8.33 -21.66 -19.08
CA GLY A 255 6.87 -21.69 -19.13
C GLY A 255 6.19 -21.84 -17.76
N ARG A 256 6.89 -21.50 -16.66
CA ARG A 256 6.35 -21.60 -15.31
C ARG A 256 5.89 -20.24 -14.79
N THR A 257 4.79 -20.27 -14.05
CA THR A 257 4.29 -19.15 -13.26
C THR A 257 5.09 -19.02 -11.96
N PRO A 258 4.99 -17.90 -11.25
CA PRO A 258 5.68 -17.75 -9.97
C PRO A 258 5.12 -18.68 -8.89
N ASP A 259 5.97 -19.04 -7.94
CA ASP A 259 5.63 -19.96 -6.84
C ASP A 259 4.87 -19.27 -5.69
N ARG A 260 4.69 -17.94 -5.76
CA ARG A 260 3.94 -17.16 -4.77
C ARG A 260 3.04 -16.12 -5.43
N GLN A 261 2.00 -15.72 -4.71
CA GLN A 261 1.15 -14.58 -5.09
C GLN A 261 1.80 -13.26 -4.64
N PRO A 262 1.73 -12.19 -5.45
CA PRO A 262 2.19 -10.87 -5.02
C PRO A 262 1.18 -10.25 -4.04
N ARG A 263 1.72 -9.52 -3.06
CA ARG A 263 0.96 -8.70 -2.12
C ARG A 263 0.90 -7.26 -2.63
N TRP A 264 -0.20 -6.59 -2.38
CA TRP A 264 -0.35 -5.19 -2.78
C TRP A 264 -1.10 -4.37 -1.73
N VAL A 265 -0.87 -3.06 -1.77
CA VAL A 265 -1.57 -2.07 -0.95
C VAL A 265 -1.80 -0.79 -1.74
N ALA A 266 -2.92 -0.12 -1.51
CA ALA A 266 -3.23 1.15 -2.12
C ALA A 266 -4.11 2.00 -1.19
N ASN A 267 -3.93 3.31 -1.25
CA ASN A 267 -4.69 4.30 -0.49
C ASN A 267 -5.04 5.50 -1.34
N THR A 268 -6.30 5.93 -1.29
CA THR A 268 -6.72 7.24 -1.79
C THR A 268 -7.24 8.08 -0.61
N SER A 269 -7.06 9.40 -0.71
CA SER A 269 -7.52 10.33 0.31
C SER A 269 -7.88 11.66 -0.34
N ASP A 270 -9.05 12.21 0.02
CA ASP A 270 -9.53 13.51 -0.44
C ASP A 270 -10.07 14.33 0.73
N ASN A 271 -9.93 15.65 0.68
CA ASN A 271 -10.56 16.51 1.68
C ASN A 271 -12.06 16.58 1.40
N VAL A 272 -12.89 16.37 2.42
CA VAL A 272 -14.36 16.40 2.28
C VAL A 272 -14.86 17.78 1.87
N GLU A 273 -14.17 18.85 2.25
CA GLU A 273 -14.53 20.22 1.86
C GLU A 273 -14.32 20.54 0.38
N ASP A 274 -13.46 19.78 -0.30
CA ASP A 274 -13.20 19.92 -1.74
C ASP A 274 -14.25 19.20 -2.59
N LEU A 275 -15.06 18.32 -1.98
CA LEU A 275 -16.10 17.55 -2.65
C LEU A 275 -17.37 18.40 -2.88
N ALA A 276 -18.07 18.12 -3.98
CA ALA A 276 -19.32 18.80 -4.33
C ALA A 276 -20.51 18.48 -3.39
N GLY A 277 -20.32 17.56 -2.44
CA GLY A 277 -21.35 17.00 -1.56
C GLY A 277 -20.73 16.18 -0.44
N LYS A 278 -21.56 15.59 0.42
CA LYS A 278 -21.09 14.80 1.56
C LYS A 278 -20.92 13.33 1.15
N PRO A 279 -19.75 12.70 1.37
CA PRO A 279 -19.57 11.29 1.05
C PRO A 279 -20.42 10.41 1.98
N THR A 280 -21.11 9.43 1.41
CA THR A 280 -21.96 8.49 2.16
C THR A 280 -21.66 7.03 1.83
N ARG A 281 -21.05 6.73 0.66
CA ARG A 281 -20.62 5.39 0.27
C ARG A 281 -19.46 5.43 -0.72
N VAL A 282 -18.79 4.29 -0.87
CA VAL A 282 -17.72 4.08 -1.85
C VAL A 282 -18.03 2.86 -2.70
N VAL A 283 -17.83 2.96 -4.00
CA VAL A 283 -17.84 1.81 -4.92
C VAL A 283 -16.41 1.58 -5.41
N VAL A 284 -15.94 0.35 -5.32
CA VAL A 284 -14.67 -0.07 -5.90
C VAL A 284 -14.95 -1.02 -7.05
N ARG A 285 -14.56 -0.61 -8.26
CA ARG A 285 -14.71 -1.41 -9.48
C ARG A 285 -13.36 -2.00 -9.87
N ILE A 286 -13.21 -3.32 -9.79
CA ILE A 286 -12.02 -4.01 -10.29
C ILE A 286 -12.14 -4.11 -11.81
N MET A 287 -11.11 -3.66 -12.52
CA MET A 287 -11.10 -3.59 -13.98
C MET A 287 -9.85 -4.27 -14.55
N ASP A 288 -9.97 -4.80 -15.77
CA ASP A 288 -8.81 -5.31 -16.48
C ASP A 288 -7.78 -4.19 -16.65
N GLY A 289 -6.50 -4.49 -16.47
CA GLY A 289 -5.46 -3.45 -16.49
C GLY A 289 -5.37 -2.68 -17.81
N ASP A 290 -5.82 -3.26 -18.93
CA ASP A 290 -5.82 -2.56 -20.23
C ASP A 290 -6.95 -1.52 -20.37
N ASP A 291 -7.96 -1.58 -19.50
CA ASP A 291 -9.16 -0.75 -19.53
C ASP A 291 -9.14 0.38 -18.47
N LEU A 292 -8.02 0.50 -17.73
CA LEU A 292 -7.71 1.60 -16.80
C LEU A 292 -6.91 2.71 -17.50
#